data_AF-A0A1V4IC62-F1
#
_entry.id   AF-A0A1V4IC62-F1
#
_cell.length_a   1.000
_cell.length_b   1.000
_cell.length_c   1.000
_cell.angle_alpha   90.00
_cell.angle_beta   90.00
_cell.angle_gamma   90.00
#
_symmetry.space_group_name_H-M   'P 1'
#
loop_
_entity.id
_entity.type
_entity.pdbx_description
1 polymer ?
#
loop_
_entity_poly.entity_id
_entity_poly.type
_entity_poly.pdbx_seq_one_letter_code
_entity_poly.pdbx_strand_id
1 'polypeptide(L)' 'MFTKEDLLVIEDALKIADAEYIRLIDENKNNKNRMVAFNRKQKKLWLVQNKLRKLIEEN' A
#
# COMPACT_ATOMS: atom_id res chain seq x y z
N MET A 1 -13.48 -16.58 -5.96
CA MET A 1 -12.02 -16.35 -6.01
C MET A 1 -11.81 -15.14 -6.90
N PHE A 2 -10.89 -14.24 -6.56
CA PHE A 2 -10.58 -13.11 -7.44
C PHE A 2 -9.97 -13.65 -8.74
N THR A 3 -10.37 -13.08 -9.88
CA THR A 3 -9.71 -13.37 -11.16
C THR A 3 -8.36 -12.65 -11.24
N LYS A 4 -7.50 -13.06 -12.19
CA LYS A 4 -6.23 -12.37 -12.42
C LYS A 4 -6.41 -10.88 -12.73
N GLU A 5 -7.45 -10.53 -13.48
CA GLU A 5 -7.80 -9.13 -13.76
C GLU A 5 -8.19 -8.37 -12.49
N ASP A 6 -9.02 -8.96 -11.62
CA ASP A 6 -9.37 -8.35 -10.33
C ASP A 6 -8.12 -8.10 -9.48
N LEU A 7 -7.17 -9.05 -9.46
CA LEU A 7 -5.93 -8.92 -8.69
C LEU A 7 -5.03 -7.80 -9.23
N LEU A 8 -4.95 -7.61 -10.55
CA LEU A 8 -4.20 -6.51 -11.16
C LEU A 8 -4.83 -5.15 -10.86
N VAL A 9 -6.17 -5.05 -10.89
CA VAL A 9 -6.87 -3.82 -10.49
C VAL A 9 -6.59 -3.48 -9.02
N ILE A 10 -6.59 -4.48 -8.13
CA ILE A 10 -6.23 -4.29 -6.74
C ILE A 10 -4.76 -3.85 -6.63
N GLU A 11 -3.85 -4.43 -7.42
CA GLU A 11 -2.43 -4.06 -7.40
C GLU A 11 -2.23 -2.57 -7.69
N ASP A 12 -2.89 -2.06 -8.73
CA ASP A 12 -2.82 -0.65 -9.09
C ASP A 12 -3.42 0.26 -8.02
N ALA A 13 -4.55 -0.13 -7.41
CA ALA A 13 -5.12 0.60 -6.29
C ALA A 13 -4.14 0.67 -5.09
N LEU A 14 -3.41 -0.41 -4.80
CA LEU A 14 -2.40 -0.41 -3.75
C LEU A 14 -1.19 0.46 -4.10
N LYS A 15 -0.77 0.55 -5.37
CA LYS A 15 0.31 1.46 -5.81
C LYS A 15 -0.07 2.93 -5.58
N ILE A 16 -1.31 3.30 -5.93
CA ILE A 16 -1.84 4.66 -5.69
C ILE A 16 -1.83 4.97 -4.18
N ALA A 17 -2.31 4.05 -3.36
CA ALA A 17 -2.32 4.23 -1.91
C ALA A 17 -0.91 4.37 -1.31
N ASP A 18 0.09 3.65 -1.84
CA ASP A 18 1.47 3.74 -1.35
C ASP A 18 2.08 5.11 -1.66
N ALA A 19 1.90 5.60 -2.88
CA ALA A 19 2.32 6.93 -3.29
C ALA A 19 1.69 8.03 -2.39
N GLU A 20 0.40 7.88 -2.07
CA GLU A 20 -0.29 8.81 -1.16
C GLU A 20 0.27 8.76 0.26
N TYR A 21 0.60 7.57 0.80
CA TYR A 21 1.25 7.49 2.11
C TYR A 21 2.64 8.11 2.11
N ILE A 22 3.43 7.95 1.05
CA ILE A 22 4.74 8.62 0.90
C ILE A 22 4.55 10.14 0.95
N ARG A 23 3.59 10.68 0.18
CA ARG A 23 3.25 12.11 0.18
C ARG A 23 2.84 12.60 1.58
N LEU A 24 1.95 11.88 2.25
CA LEU A 24 1.48 12.23 3.59
C LEU A 24 2.58 12.16 4.66
N ILE A 25 3.51 11.22 4.55
CA ILE A 25 4.70 11.15 5.43
C ILE A 25 5.58 12.39 5.20
N ASP A 26 5.82 12.76 3.94
CA ASP A 26 6.63 13.92 3.57
C ASP A 26 6.02 15.24 4.10
N GLU A 27 4.72 15.43 3.87
CA GLU A 27 3.98 16.61 4.32
C GLU A 27 3.90 16.75 5.84
N ASN A 28 3.98 15.63 6.56
CA ASN A 28 3.88 15.61 8.02
C ASN A 28 5.23 15.41 8.72
N LYS A 29 6.38 15.61 8.04
CA LYS A 29 7.73 15.51 8.65
C LYS A 29 7.88 16.30 9.96
N ASN A 30 7.26 17.48 10.04
CA ASN A 30 7.30 18.34 11.22
C ASN A 30 6.29 17.95 12.32
N ASN A 31 5.39 17.01 12.04
CA ASN A 31 4.44 16.46 12.99
C ASN A 31 4.71 14.96 13.20
N LYS A 32 5.59 14.66 14.16
CA LYS A 32 6.05 13.30 14.48
C LYS A 32 4.89 12.30 14.65
N ASN A 33 3.81 12.69 15.33
CA ASN A 33 2.68 11.80 15.59
C ASN A 33 1.98 11.40 14.29
N ARG A 34 1.71 12.36 13.40
CA ARG A 34 1.08 12.10 12.10
C ARG A 34 2.02 11.32 11.18
N MET A 35 3.29 11.71 11.10
CA MET A 35 4.31 11.01 10.31
C MET A 35 4.40 9.53 10.69
N VAL A 36 4.50 9.22 11.99
CA VAL A 36 4.56 7.83 12.48
C VAL A 36 3.26 7.07 12.20
N ALA A 37 2.11 7.73 12.31
CA ALA A 37 0.82 7.10 11.99
C ALA A 37 0.73 6.71 10.51
N PHE A 38 1.13 7.60 9.59
CA PHE A 38 1.15 7.29 8.16
C PHE A 38 2.21 6.25 7.80
N ASN A 39 3.40 6.30 8.39
CA ASN A 39 4.43 5.28 8.21
C ASN A 39 3.96 3.88 8.63
N ARG A 40 3.24 3.77 9.77
CA ARG A 40 2.63 2.49 10.20
C ARG A 40 1.58 1.99 9.23
N LYS A 41 0.76 2.88 8.64
CA LYS A 41 -0.22 2.52 7.61
C LYS A 41 0.47 2.03 6.33
N GLN A 42 1.50 2.73 5.88
CA GLN A 42 2.31 2.34 4.72
C GLN A 42 2.94 0.95 4.93
N LYS A 43 3.50 0.67 6.12
CA LYS A 43 4.04 -0.65 6.44
C LYS A 43 2.99 -1.77 6.34
N LYS A 44 1.75 -1.51 6.78
CA LYS A 44 0.65 -2.49 6.64
C LYS A 44 0.26 -2.68 5.17
N LEU A 45 0.23 -1.60 4.39
CA LEU A 45 -0.03 -1.65 2.95
C LEU A 45 1.02 -2.52 2.24
N TRP A 46 2.30 -2.35 2.56
CA TRP A 46 3.40 -3.16 2.03
C TRP A 46 3.21 -4.66 2.30
N LEU A 47 2.72 -5.04 3.49
CA LEU A 47 2.40 -6.43 3.80
C LEU A 47 1.25 -6.97 2.93
N VAL A 48 0.25 -6.16 2.64
CA VAL A 48 -0.87 -6.53 1.75
C VAL A 48 -0.38 -6.67 0.31
N GLN A 49 0.44 -5.73 -0.19
CA GLN A 49 1.06 -5.81 -1.52
C GLN A 49 1.87 -7.11 -1.69
N ASN A 50 2.67 -7.50 -0.70
CA ASN A 50 3.42 -8.76 -0.75
C ASN A 50 2.52 -9.99 -0.80
N LYS A 51 1.39 -9.99 -0.07
CA LYS A 51 0.42 -11.09 -0.12
C LYS A 51 -0.29 -11.14 -1.47
N LEU A 52 -0.67 -9.97 -2.02
CA LEU A 52 -1.29 -9.88 -3.33
C LEU A 52 -0.35 -10.39 -4.43
N ARG A 53 0.94 -10.03 -4.37
CA ARG A 53 1.92 -10.51 -5.35
C ARG A 53 1.98 -12.04 -5.39
N LYS A 54 1.96 -12.70 -4.23
CA LYS A 54 1.88 -14.18 -4.16
C LYS A 54 0.61 -14.71 -4.80
N LEU A 55 -0.54 -14.08 -4.53
CA LEU A 55 -1.82 -14.48 -5.14
C LEU A 55 -1.83 -14.31 -6.66
N ILE A 56 -1.14 -13.30 -7.20
CA ILE A 56 -1.00 -13.09 -8.65
C ILE A 56 -0.05 -14.11 -9.27
N GLU A 57 1.04 -14.47 -8.58
CA GLU A 57 1.99 -15.50 -9.04
C GLU A 57 1.37 -16.91 -9.04
N GLU A 58 0.47 -17.18 -8.08
CA GLU A 58 -0.24 -18.46 -7.94
C GLU A 58 -1.47 -18.61 -8.87
N ASN A 59 -1.94 -17.53 -9.53
CA ASN A 59 -3.07 -17.51 -10.49
C ASN A 59 -2.63 -17.34 -11.95
#